data_AF-A0A3A4ZPM8-F1
#
_entry.id   AF-A0A3A4ZPM8-F1
#
_cell.length_a   1.000
_cell.length_b   1.000
_cell.length_c   1.000
_cell.angle_alpha   90.00
_cell.angle_beta   90.00
_cell.angle_gamma   90.00
#
_symmetry.space_group_name_H-M   'P 1'
#
loop_
_entity.id
_entity.type
_entity.pdbx_description
1 polymer ?
#
loop_
_entity_poly.entity_id
_entity_poly.type
_entity_poly.pdbx_seq_one_letter_code
_entity_poly.pdbx_strand_id
1 'polypeptide(L)'
;MERNLEASESIRRALFRQVAKKGMANSLIPHYLRELKKSIYIRPGKSHSEINEHMHYLGWREIDVDYHTFQLAKECMNRDKHKEIAA
;
A
#
# COMPACT_ATOMS: atom_id res chain seq x y z
N MET A 1 11.06 24.78 18.67
CA MET A 1 10.79 24.86 17.21
C MET A 1 10.75 23.42 16.68
N GLU A 2 9.70 22.68 17.05
CA GLU A 2 9.60 21.26 16.71
C GLU A 2 8.86 21.08 15.39
N ARG A 3 9.66 20.76 14.36
CA ARG A 3 9.33 19.86 13.25
C ARG A 3 7.97 20.10 12.58
N ASN A 4 7.90 21.19 11.83
CA ASN A 4 6.98 21.36 10.70
C ASN A 4 7.38 20.45 9.50
N LEU A 5 7.82 19.22 9.74
CA LEU A 5 8.10 18.18 8.73
C LEU A 5 6.95 17.19 8.57
N GLU A 6 5.90 17.33 9.40
CA GLU A 6 4.54 16.80 9.16
C GLU A 6 3.81 17.60 8.06
N ALA A 7 4.51 18.49 7.36
CA ALA A 7 4.02 19.19 6.18
C ALA A 7 3.69 18.17 5.06
N SER A 8 2.40 17.85 4.93
CA SER A 8 1.77 17.03 3.89
C SER A 8 2.61 15.84 3.41
N GLU A 9 2.70 14.78 4.22
CA GLU A 9 3.19 13.51 3.69
C GLU A 9 2.27 13.03 2.54
N SER A 10 2.84 12.66 1.39
CA SER A 10 2.08 12.00 0.34
C SER A 10 1.64 10.59 0.77
N ILE A 11 0.40 10.20 0.43
CA ILE A 11 -0.16 8.88 0.77
C ILE A 11 0.78 7.73 0.39
N ARG A 12 1.50 7.86 -0.73
CA ARG A 12 2.52 6.88 -1.15
C ARG A 12 3.67 6.75 -0.15
N ARG A 13 4.18 7.86 0.39
CA ARG A 13 5.24 7.83 1.42
C ARG A 13 4.70 7.26 2.74
N ALA A 14 3.46 7.62 3.11
CA ALA A 14 2.82 7.08 4.31
C ALA A 14 2.70 5.57 4.23
N LEU A 15 2.20 5.06 3.10
CA LEU A 15 2.09 3.64 2.82
C LEU A 15 3.45 2.93 2.83
N PHE A 16 4.47 3.52 2.19
CA PHE A 16 5.83 2.99 2.22
C PHE A 16 6.34 2.85 3.66
N ARG A 17 6.16 3.88 4.50
CA ARG A 17 6.57 3.86 5.91
C ARG A 17 5.83 2.80 6.73
N GLN A 18 4.52 2.62 6.50
CA GLN A 18 3.75 1.60 7.20
C GLN A 18 4.23 0.19 6.86
N VAL A 19 4.51 -0.09 5.59
CA VAL A 19 5.05 -1.39 5.17
C VAL A 19 6.48 -1.61 5.70
N ALA A 20 7.33 -0.58 5.69
CA ALA A 20 8.68 -0.64 6.26
C ALA A 20 8.65 -0.97 7.77
N LYS A 21 7.74 -0.35 8.53
CA LYS A 21 7.57 -0.59 9.97
C LYS A 21 7.16 -2.03 10.30
N LYS A 22 6.57 -2.76 9.35
CA LYS A 22 6.19 -4.17 9.50
C LYS A 22 7.36 -5.14 9.26
N GLY A 23 8.57 -4.64 9.04
CA GLY A 23 9.79 -5.45 8.92
C GLY A 23 10.18 -5.78 7.48
N MET A 24 9.49 -5.22 6.48
CA MET A 24 9.86 -5.43 5.09
C MET A 24 11.16 -4.70 4.73
N ALA A 25 12.07 -5.39 4.06
CA ALA A 25 13.27 -4.77 3.49
C ALA A 25 12.90 -3.66 2.50
N ASN A 26 13.52 -2.48 2.64
CA ASN A 26 13.23 -1.30 1.81
C ASN A 26 13.33 -1.56 0.30
N SER A 27 14.21 -2.49 -0.11
CA SER A 27 14.37 -2.90 -1.51
C SER A 27 13.18 -3.67 -2.08
N LEU A 28 12.41 -4.37 -1.23
CA LEU A 28 11.25 -5.17 -1.63
C LEU A 28 9.94 -4.38 -1.62
N ILE A 29 9.87 -3.28 -0.87
CA ILE A 29 8.65 -2.47 -0.71
C ILE A 29 8.07 -2.02 -2.07
N PRO A 30 8.84 -1.51 -3.04
CA PRO A 30 8.28 -1.14 -4.35
C PRO A 30 7.59 -2.32 -5.06
N HIS A 31 8.18 -3.51 -4.98
CA HIS A 31 7.61 -4.71 -5.59
C HIS A 31 6.34 -5.15 -4.85
N TYR A 32 6.38 -5.21 -3.53
CA TYR A 32 5.23 -5.54 -2.71
C TYR A 32 4.05 -4.59 -2.95
N LEU A 33 4.29 -3.28 -2.98
CA LEU A 33 3.24 -2.29 -3.22
C LEU A 33 2.61 -2.45 -4.60
N ARG A 34 3.38 -2.83 -5.63
CA ARG A 34 2.85 -3.13 -6.96
C ARG A 34 1.91 -4.33 -6.93
N GLU A 35 2.33 -5.43 -6.31
CA GLU A 35 1.49 -6.64 -6.21
C GLU A 35 0.27 -6.43 -5.31
N LEU A 36 0.40 -5.65 -4.24
CA LEU A 36 -0.72 -5.25 -3.38
C LEU A 36 -1.76 -4.42 -4.17
N LYS A 37 -1.31 -3.41 -4.92
CA LYS A 37 -2.20 -2.61 -5.77
C LYS A 37 -2.90 -3.47 -6.81
N LYS A 38 -2.16 -4.36 -7.48
CA LYS A 38 -2.71 -5.31 -8.44
C LYS A 38 -3.77 -6.19 -7.79
N SER A 39 -3.47 -6.77 -6.63
CA SER A 39 -4.38 -7.61 -5.84
C SER A 39 -5.69 -6.91 -5.49
N ILE A 40 -5.61 -5.65 -5.04
CA ILE A 40 -6.79 -4.82 -4.76
C ILE A 40 -7.59 -4.54 -6.03
N TYR A 41 -6.90 -4.25 -7.14
CA TYR A 41 -7.53 -3.91 -8.42
C TYR A 41 -8.32 -5.09 -9.01
N ILE A 42 -7.71 -6.29 -9.04
CA ILE A 42 -8.34 -7.47 -9.64
C ILE A 42 -9.38 -8.14 -8.74
N ARG A 43 -9.42 -7.78 -7.44
CA ARG A 43 -10.36 -8.33 -6.45
C ARG A 43 -11.14 -7.21 -5.74
N PRO A 44 -11.98 -6.46 -6.46
CA PRO A 44 -12.75 -5.37 -5.87
C PRO A 44 -13.71 -5.88 -4.77
N GLY A 45 -13.94 -5.07 -3.75
CA GLY A 45 -14.85 -5.39 -2.64
C GLY A 45 -14.29 -6.35 -1.58
N LYS A 46 -13.09 -6.89 -1.77
CA LYS A 46 -12.43 -7.76 -0.79
C LYS A 46 -11.93 -7.00 0.42
N SER A 47 -12.04 -7.65 1.58
CA SER A 47 -11.50 -7.17 2.85
C SER A 47 -9.97 -7.22 2.87
N HIS A 48 -9.35 -6.53 3.83
CA HIS A 48 -7.90 -6.57 4.01
C HIS A 48 -7.40 -8.00 4.30
N SER A 49 -8.14 -8.80 5.08
CA SER A 49 -7.81 -10.20 5.35
C SER A 49 -7.82 -11.07 4.09
N GLU A 50 -8.85 -10.98 3.26
CA GLU A 50 -8.93 -11.72 1.99
C GLU A 50 -7.83 -11.29 1.00
N ILE A 51 -7.35 -10.05 1.10
CA ILE A 51 -6.23 -9.54 0.30
C ILE A 51 -4.89 -10.05 0.86
N ASN A 52 -4.72 -10.13 2.18
CA ASN A 52 -3.54 -10.75 2.79
C ASN A 52 -3.42 -12.22 2.39
N GLU A 53 -4.52 -12.99 2.44
CA GLU A 53 -4.55 -14.38 1.96
C GLU A 53 -4.07 -14.49 0.50
N HIS A 54 -4.48 -13.53 -0.34
CA HIS A 54 -4.01 -13.49 -1.72
C HIS A 54 -2.52 -13.19 -1.82
N MET A 55 -2.04 -12.20 -1.07
CA MET A 55 -0.63 -11.81 -1.03
C MET A 55 0.23 -12.98 -0.53
N HIS A 56 -0.25 -13.75 0.44
CA HIS A 56 0.39 -14.98 0.94
C HIS A 56 0.49 -16.05 -0.15
N TYR A 57 -0.57 -16.23 -0.95
CA TYR A 57 -0.55 -17.12 -2.12
C TYR A 57 0.49 -16.67 -3.17
N LEU A 58 0.70 -15.36 -3.32
CA LEU A 58 1.72 -14.78 -4.21
C LEU A 58 3.15 -14.84 -3.63
N GLY A 59 3.33 -15.36 -2.42
CA GLY A 59 4.64 -15.53 -1.77
C GLY A 59 4.98 -14.48 -0.70
N TRP A 60 4.13 -13.47 -0.48
CA TRP A 60 4.36 -12.41 0.51
C TRP A 60 3.88 -12.79 1.92
N ARG A 61 4.28 -13.96 2.42
CA ARG A 61 3.72 -14.60 3.63
C ARG A 61 4.04 -13.93 4.96
N GLU A 62 5.03 -13.04 4.97
CA GLU A 62 5.60 -12.48 6.19
C GLU A 62 4.96 -11.15 6.59
N ILE A 63 4.08 -10.59 5.73
CA ILE A 63 3.59 -9.22 5.88
C ILE A 63 2.09 -9.15 5.63
N ASP A 64 1.36 -8.86 6.70
CA ASP A 64 -0.06 -8.54 6.68
C ASP A 64 -0.31 -7.04 6.68
N VAL A 65 -1.16 -6.57 5.76
CA VAL A 65 -1.75 -5.24 5.85
C VAL A 65 -2.94 -5.25 6.80
N ASP A 66 -2.92 -4.35 7.78
CA ASP A 66 -4.11 -4.03 8.57
C ASP A 66 -5.07 -3.17 7.76
N TYR A 67 -6.27 -2.96 8.31
CA TYR A 67 -7.28 -2.11 7.69
C TYR A 67 -6.77 -0.71 7.34
N HIS A 68 -5.96 -0.09 8.20
CA HIS A 68 -5.46 1.27 7.96
C HIS A 68 -4.48 1.31 6.77
N THR A 69 -3.51 0.39 6.74
CA THR A 69 -2.55 0.24 5.65
C THR A 69 -3.24 -0.10 4.34
N PHE A 70 -4.30 -0.91 4.40
CA PHE A 70 -5.14 -1.25 3.26
C PHE A 70 -5.87 -0.03 2.68
N GLN A 71 -6.44 0.83 3.52
CA GLN A 71 -7.07 2.08 3.05
C GLN A 71 -6.03 3.02 2.41
N LEU A 72 -4.83 3.14 2.98
CA LEU A 72 -3.75 3.91 2.36
C LEU A 72 -3.38 3.36 0.97
N ALA A 73 -3.35 2.04 0.80
CA ALA A 73 -3.11 1.41 -0.51
C ALA A 73 -4.22 1.75 -1.52
N LYS A 74 -5.49 1.65 -1.12
CA LYS A 74 -6.64 2.03 -1.96
C LYS A 74 -6.61 3.50 -2.37
N GLU A 75 -6.35 4.40 -1.42
CA GLU A 75 -6.23 5.83 -1.69
C GLU A 75 -5.05 6.16 -2.61
N CYS A 76 -3.93 5.44 -2.47
CA CYS A 76 -2.81 5.56 -3.39
C CYS A 76 -3.20 5.17 -4.82
N MET A 77 -4.02 4.12 -5.00
CA MET A 77 -4.49 3.68 -6.33
C MET A 77 -5.48 4.66 -6.96
N ASN A 78 -6.41 5.20 -6.18
CA ASN A 78 -7.40 6.16 -6.69
C ASN A 78 -6.71 7.40 -7.26
N ARG A 79 -5.64 7.88 -6.61
CA ARG A 79 -4.85 9.03 -7.06
C ARG A 79 -4.01 8.76 -8.31
N ASP A 80 -3.61 7.50 -8.56
CA ASP A 80 -2.91 7.13 -9.79
C ASP A 80 -3.87 7.14 -11.00
N LYS A 81 -5.11 6.65 -10.83
CA LYS A 81 -6.15 6.68 -11.87
C LYS A 81 -6.49 8.10 -12.35
N HIS A 82 -6.50 9.07 -11.45
CA HIS A 82 -6.76 10.47 -11.80
C HIS A 82 -5.63 11.12 -12.62
N LYS A 83 -4.41 10.56 -12.62
CA LYS A 83 -3.30 11.08 -13.42
C LYS A 83 -3.28 10.52 -14.85
N GLU A 84 -3.80 9.31 -15.06
CA GLU A 84 -3.88 8.69 -16.39
C GLU A 84 -5.03 9.24 -17.25
N ILE A 85 -6.05 9.84 -16.64
CA ILE A 85 -7.19 10.45 -17.36
C ILE A 85 -6.90 11.92 -17.74
N ALA A 86 -5.87 12.53 -17.14
CA ALA A 86 -5.50 13.94 -17.33
C ALA A 86 -4.24 14.13 -18.19
N ALA A 87 -3.72 13.06 -18.80
CA ALA A 87 -2.57 13.05 -19.70
C ALA A 87 -3.00 12.56 -21.09
#